data_AF-A0A8T7E5E1-F1
#
_entry.id   AF-A0A8T7E5E1-F1
#
_cell.length_a   1.000
_cell.length_b   1.000
_cell.length_c   1.000
_cell.angle_alpha   90.00
_cell.angle_beta   90.00
_cell.angle_gamma   90.00
#
_symmetry.space_group_name_H-M   'P 1'
#
loop_
_entity.id
_entity.type
_entity.pdbx_description
1 polymer ?
#
loop_
_entity_poly.entity_id
_entity_poly.type
_entity_poly.pdbx_seq_one_letter_code
_entity_poly.pdbx_strand_id
1 'polypeptide(L)' 'MDSSTLMANYNRLDVAFERGDGVYLWDTGGRQYIDALSGIAVCSLGHA' A
#
# COMPACT_ATOMS: atom_id res chain seq x y z
N MET A 1 -6.92 14.55 6.24
CA MET A 1 -7.78 15.12 5.18
C MET A 1 -8.68 14.00 4.70
N ASP A 2 -9.88 13.91 5.27
CA ASP A 2 -10.81 12.82 4.99
C ASP A 2 -11.53 13.03 3.64
N SER A 3 -11.71 11.93 2.91
CA SER A 3 -11.96 11.87 1.47
C SER A 3 -13.42 12.19 1.13
N SER A 4 -13.77 13.47 0.96
CA SER A 4 -15.11 13.89 0.51
C SER A 4 -15.42 13.55 -0.97
N THR A 5 -14.46 12.99 -1.70
CA THR A 5 -14.59 12.66 -3.14
C THR A 5 -14.69 11.16 -3.42
N LEU A 6 -14.57 10.29 -2.41
CA LEU A 6 -14.59 8.83 -2.58
C LEU A 6 -15.79 8.21 -1.85
N MET A 7 -16.38 7.16 -2.44
CA MET A 7 -17.40 6.36 -1.77
C MET A 7 -16.78 5.50 -0.66
N ALA A 8 -17.50 5.31 0.44
CA ALA A 8 -17.03 4.54 1.60
C ALA A 8 -17.25 3.02 1.44
N ASN A 9 -16.69 2.42 0.39
CA ASN A 9 -16.82 0.98 0.10
C ASN A 9 -15.63 0.11 0.55
N TYR A 10 -14.56 0.72 1.09
CA TYR A 10 -13.39 0.00 1.59
C TYR A 10 -13.04 0.41 3.02
N ASN A 11 -12.81 -0.58 3.89
CA ASN A 11 -12.23 -0.37 5.20
C ASN A 11 -10.70 -0.26 5.09
N ARG A 12 -10.23 0.94 4.74
CA ARG A 12 -8.80 1.20 4.54
C ARG A 12 -8.03 1.12 5.86
N LEU A 13 -6.86 0.50 5.82
CA LEU A 13 -5.89 0.59 6.91
C LEU A 13 -5.38 2.02 7.02
N ASP A 14 -5.03 2.45 8.24
CA ASP A 14 -4.43 3.77 8.49
C ASP A 14 -2.92 3.77 8.14
N VAL A 15 -2.64 3.52 6.85
CA VAL A 15 -1.29 3.53 6.29
C VAL A 15 -1.36 4.00 4.84
N ALA A 16 -0.38 4.81 4.44
CA ALA A 16 -0.21 5.27 3.07
C ALA A 16 1.21 4.94 2.62
N PHE A 17 1.34 4.21 1.51
CA PHE A 17 2.62 3.82 0.93
C PHE A 17 3.04 4.81 -0.17
N GLU A 18 4.32 5.18 -0.21
CA GLU A 18 4.88 6.11 -1.20
C GLU A 18 5.87 5.44 -2.17
N ARG A 19 6.45 4.31 -1.79
CA ARG A 19 7.42 3.56 -2.61
C ARG A 19 7.27 2.05 -2.40
N GLY A 20 7.51 1.27 -3.44
CA GLY A 20 7.74 -0.17 -3.36
C GLY A 20 8.95 -0.58 -4.21
N ASP A 21 9.63 -1.66 -3.80
CA ASP A 21 10.77 -2.26 -4.52
C ASP A 21 10.85 -3.74 -4.15
N GLY A 22 10.62 -4.61 -5.13
CA GLY A 22 10.50 -6.05 -4.92
C GLY A 22 9.37 -6.37 -3.94
N VAL A 23 9.73 -7.00 -2.83
CA VAL A 23 8.79 -7.40 -1.77
C VAL A 23 8.60 -6.33 -0.68
N TYR A 24 9.28 -5.19 -0.78
CA TYR A 24 9.27 -4.15 0.24
C TYR A 24 8.39 -2.96 -0.14
N LEU A 25 7.71 -2.41 0.86
CA LEU A 25 6.96 -1.15 0.78
C LEU A 25 7.46 -0.18 1.82
N TRP A 26 7.44 1.11 1.51
CA TRP A 26 7.74 2.19 2.44
C TRP A 26 6.52 3.09 2.60
N ASP A 27 6.14 3.35 3.85
CA ASP A 27 5.11 4.35 4.16
C ASP A 27 5.66 5.77 4.05
N THR A 28 4.77 6.76 4.06
CA THR A 28 5.14 8.19 4.04
C THR A 28 5.93 8.65 5.28
N GLY A 29 6.02 7.83 6.32
CA GLY A 29 6.88 8.03 7.48
C GLY A 29 8.28 7.41 7.33
N GLY A 30 8.56 6.75 6.20
CA GLY A 30 9.82 6.08 5.92
C GLY A 30 9.95 4.68 6.52
N ARG A 31 8.92 4.12 7.15
CA ARG A 31 8.97 2.77 7.71
C ARG A 31 8.82 1.72 6.60
N GLN A 32 9.65 0.68 6.67
CA GLN A 32 9.66 -0.42 5.73
C GLN A 32 8.77 -1.57 6.18
N TYR A 33 8.05 -2.16 5.23
CA TYR A 33 7.13 -3.29 5.40
C TYR A 33 7.40 -4.35 4.34
N ILE A 34 7.03 -5.60 4.62
CA ILE A 34 6.98 -6.69 3.62
C ILE A 34 5.56 -6.73 3.05
N ASP A 35 5.43 -6.73 1.73
CA ASP A 35 4.14 -6.98 1.07
C ASP A 35 3.81 -8.47 1.05
N ALA A 36 2.99 -8.90 2.01
CA ALA A 36 2.47 -10.25 2.10
C ALA A 36 1.12 -10.44 1.36
N LEU A 37 0.56 -9.38 0.77
CA LEU A 37 -0.70 -9.44 0.02
C LEU A 37 -0.45 -9.50 -1.49
N SER A 38 0.62 -8.86 -1.97
CA SER A 38 1.01 -8.81 -3.38
C SER A 38 -0.12 -8.27 -4.28
N GLY A 39 -0.95 -7.35 -3.76
CA GLY A 39 -2.13 -6.85 -4.46
C GLY A 39 -3.11 -7.93 -4.90
N ILE A 40 -3.33 -8.96 -4.06
CA ILE A 40 -4.07 -10.18 -4.46
C ILE A 40 -3.35 -10.87 -5.63
N ALA A 41 -2.06 -11.14 -5.42
CA ALA A 41 -1.12 -11.77 -6.37
C ALA A 41 -0.81 -11.00 -7.68
N VAL A 42 -1.29 -9.76 -7.84
CA VAL A 42 -0.95 -8.90 -8.98
C VAL A 42 0.55 -8.57 -9.03
N CYS A 43 1.14 -8.28 -7.87
CA CYS A 43 2.54 -7.85 -7.76
C CYS A 43 3.47 -9.04 -7.48
N SER A 44 3.22 -10.21 -8.09
CA SER A 44 3.98 -11.44 -7.82
C SER A 44 5.46 -11.34 -8.20
N LEU A 45 5.80 -10.49 -9.17
CA LEU A 45 7.19 -10.19 -9.53
C LEU A 45 7.83 -9.10 -8.64
N GLY A 46 7.05 -8.47 -7.78
CA GLY A 46 7.45 -7.34 -6.94
C GLY A 46 7.07 -5.97 -7.51
N HIS A 47 7.24 -4.95 -6.67
CA HIS A 47 7.01 -3.54 -6.98
C HIS A 47 8.26 -2.91 -7.61
N ALA A 48 8.08 -1.81 -8.34
CA ALA A 48 9.14 -1.05 -9.01
C ALA A 48 8.92 0.46 -8.83
#